data_AF-A0A963EXI6-F1
#
_entry.id   AF-A0A963EXI6-F1
#
_cell.length_a   1.000
_cell.length_b   1.000
_cell.length_c   1.000
_cell.angle_alpha   90.00
_cell.angle_beta   90.00
_cell.angle_gamma   90.00
#
_symmetry.space_group_name_H-M   'P 1'
#
loop_
_entity.id
_entity.type
_entity.pdbx_description
1 polymer ?
#
loop_
_entity_poly.entity_id
_entity_poly.type
_entity_poly.pdbx_seq_one_letter_code
_entity_poly.pdbx_strand_id
1 'polypeptide(L)'
;MIEFAQSVDGELGRRALTAAVDALDKIAAPVDRTELALRLAECLETAERNRLMERCISDLALVVPAERISLARRVGASLGSAQQAQRMIALLLDLPPTATRDDTIAIVIGCLPRDERRAILIKLLTEDGAAPIKRSSVEAGLKAMLGDLPAERFSEVLDSLVEQLVRDVSFAVVASLSPDRRTIILERAIAAAQREADRESRMCIFAQMIPYLDGALRTTAVQLALNAYTESEVQDKSALIDSRVRLDILFRLLPFL
;
A
#
# COMPACT_ATOMS: atom_id res chain seq x y z
N MET A 1 -22.32 -22.61 -21.89
CA MET A 1 -23.46 -22.20 -21.03
C MET A 1 -23.54 -20.69 -20.91
N ILE A 2 -22.45 -19.99 -20.55
CA ILE A 2 -22.41 -18.51 -20.51
C ILE A 2 -22.72 -17.88 -21.88
N GLU A 3 -22.07 -18.34 -22.96
CA GLU A 3 -22.35 -17.88 -24.33
C GLU A 3 -23.79 -18.17 -24.80
N PHE A 4 -24.41 -19.22 -24.25
CA PHE A 4 -25.81 -19.54 -24.53
C PHE A 4 -26.75 -18.61 -23.75
N ALA A 5 -26.43 -18.30 -22.49
CA ALA A 5 -27.23 -17.37 -21.69
C ALA A 5 -27.19 -15.93 -22.23
N GLN A 6 -26.06 -15.51 -22.83
CA GLN A 6 -25.93 -14.20 -23.48
C GLN A 6 -26.70 -14.08 -24.80
N SER A 7 -26.97 -15.19 -25.48
CA SER A 7 -27.69 -15.20 -26.77
C SER A 7 -29.20 -15.41 -26.63
N VAL A 8 -29.69 -15.69 -25.42
CA VAL A 8 -31.11 -15.94 -25.13
C VAL A 8 -31.68 -14.80 -24.30
N ASP A 9 -32.44 -13.91 -24.96
CA ASP A 9 -33.11 -12.81 -24.29
C ASP A 9 -34.25 -13.28 -23.35
N GLY A 10 -34.44 -12.52 -22.26
CA GLY A 10 -35.60 -12.65 -21.38
C GLY A 10 -35.46 -13.67 -20.24
N GLU A 11 -36.55 -14.37 -19.93
CA GLU A 11 -36.67 -15.21 -18.73
C GLU A 11 -35.78 -16.46 -18.77
N LEU A 12 -35.58 -17.03 -19.96
CA LEU A 12 -34.75 -18.23 -20.14
C LEU A 12 -33.26 -17.93 -19.88
N GLY A 13 -32.76 -16.78 -20.33
CA GLY A 13 -31.40 -16.31 -20.04
C GLY A 13 -31.18 -16.11 -18.53
N ARG A 14 -32.11 -15.46 -17.83
CA ARG A 14 -32.06 -15.27 -16.37
C ARG A 14 -32.06 -16.59 -15.59
N ARG A 15 -32.90 -17.54 -15.98
CA ARG A 15 -32.91 -18.89 -15.35
C ARG A 15 -31.60 -19.64 -15.60
N ALA A 16 -31.01 -19.52 -16.80
CA ALA A 16 -29.73 -20.13 -17.11
C ALA A 16 -28.58 -19.50 -16.29
N LEU A 17 -28.56 -18.18 -16.12
CA LEU A 17 -27.58 -17.49 -15.28
C LEU A 17 -27.72 -17.88 -13.80
N THR A 18 -28.94 -17.95 -13.28
CA THR A 18 -29.21 -18.39 -11.90
C THR A 18 -28.69 -19.81 -11.67
N ALA A 19 -29.01 -20.74 -12.57
CA ALA A 19 -28.52 -22.12 -12.48
C ALA A 19 -26.99 -22.22 -12.58
N ALA A 20 -26.35 -21.34 -13.37
CA ALA A 20 -24.90 -21.27 -13.45
C ALA A 20 -24.27 -20.76 -12.15
N VAL A 21 -24.89 -19.78 -11.49
CA VAL A 21 -24.46 -19.29 -10.17
C VAL A 21 -24.59 -20.40 -9.12
N ASP A 22 -25.71 -21.13 -9.10
CA ASP A 22 -25.91 -22.26 -8.17
C ASP A 22 -24.91 -23.41 -8.42
N ALA A 23 -24.46 -23.58 -9.66
CA ALA A 23 -23.47 -24.60 -10.00
C ALA A 23 -22.05 -24.26 -9.50
N LEU A 24 -21.76 -22.98 -9.17
CA LEU A 24 -20.45 -22.58 -8.64
C LEU A 24 -20.12 -23.31 -7.33
N ASP A 25 -21.11 -23.61 -6.49
CA ASP A 25 -20.93 -24.35 -5.24
C ASP A 25 -20.37 -25.76 -5.44
N LYS A 26 -20.54 -26.32 -6.65
CA LYS A 26 -20.06 -27.65 -6.99
C LYS A 26 -18.60 -27.66 -7.46
N ILE A 27 -18.01 -26.48 -7.71
CA ILE A 27 -16.61 -26.35 -8.13
C ILE A 27 -15.73 -26.34 -6.88
N ALA A 28 -14.92 -27.39 -6.72
CA ALA A 28 -14.05 -27.56 -5.56
C ALA A 28 -12.86 -26.61 -5.56
N ALA A 29 -12.28 -26.31 -6.72
CA ALA A 29 -11.11 -25.45 -6.86
C ALA A 29 -11.52 -23.96 -6.73
N PRO A 30 -11.02 -23.21 -5.72
CA PRO A 30 -11.39 -21.81 -5.52
C PRO A 30 -11.01 -20.90 -6.69
N VAL A 31 -9.91 -21.22 -7.41
CA VAL A 31 -9.47 -20.48 -8.58
C VAL A 31 -10.47 -20.60 -9.72
N ASP A 32 -10.77 -21.83 -10.14
CA ASP A 32 -11.74 -22.09 -11.22
C ASP A 32 -13.11 -21.50 -10.90
N ARG A 33 -13.54 -21.62 -9.63
CA ARG A 33 -14.79 -21.05 -9.15
C ARG A 33 -14.80 -19.53 -9.25
N THR A 34 -13.71 -18.87 -8.83
CA THR A 34 -13.60 -17.40 -8.90
C THR A 34 -13.52 -16.92 -10.35
N GLU A 35 -12.79 -17.62 -11.22
CA GLU A 35 -12.70 -17.25 -12.64
C GLU A 35 -14.06 -17.34 -13.35
N LEU A 36 -14.82 -18.41 -13.09
CA LEU A 36 -16.13 -18.59 -13.67
C LEU A 36 -17.13 -17.58 -13.09
N ALA A 37 -17.03 -17.29 -11.79
CA ALA A 37 -17.81 -16.24 -11.13
C ALA A 37 -17.54 -14.85 -11.75
N LEU A 38 -16.29 -14.50 -12.04
CA LEU A 38 -15.96 -13.23 -12.70
C LEU A 38 -16.60 -13.12 -14.09
N ARG A 39 -16.58 -14.20 -14.89
CA ARG A 39 -17.25 -14.20 -16.20
C ARG A 39 -18.77 -14.08 -16.09
N LEU A 40 -19.37 -14.72 -15.08
CA LEU A 40 -20.81 -14.59 -14.82
C LEU A 40 -21.17 -13.17 -14.36
N ALA A 41 -20.33 -12.54 -13.53
CA ALA A 41 -20.55 -11.18 -13.02
C ALA A 41 -20.69 -10.12 -14.13
N GLU A 42 -20.06 -10.33 -15.29
CA GLU A 42 -20.19 -9.47 -16.48
C GLU A 42 -21.60 -9.51 -17.09
N CYS A 43 -22.38 -10.56 -16.82
CA CYS A 43 -23.70 -10.80 -17.41
C CYS A 43 -24.86 -10.54 -16.43
N LEU A 44 -24.56 -10.25 -15.17
CA LEU A 44 -25.55 -10.16 -14.10
C LEU A 44 -25.95 -8.71 -13.79
N GLU A 45 -27.16 -8.53 -13.29
CA GLU A 45 -27.62 -7.26 -12.74
C GLU A 45 -26.85 -6.90 -11.46
N THR A 46 -26.86 -5.61 -11.09
CA THR A 46 -26.03 -5.06 -10.02
C THR A 46 -26.13 -5.81 -8.69
N ALA A 47 -27.34 -6.23 -8.28
CA ALA A 47 -27.55 -6.92 -7.01
C ALA A 47 -26.93 -8.33 -7.00
N GLU A 48 -27.13 -9.09 -8.06
CA GLU A 48 -26.60 -10.46 -8.21
C GLU A 48 -25.09 -10.44 -8.43
N ARG A 49 -24.61 -9.51 -9.27
CA ARG A 49 -23.19 -9.22 -9.43
C ARG A 49 -22.53 -8.91 -8.08
N ASN A 50 -23.14 -8.08 -7.24
CA ASN A 50 -22.57 -7.74 -5.94
C ASN A 50 -22.47 -8.95 -5.00
N ARG A 51 -23.50 -9.80 -4.95
CA ARG A 51 -23.44 -11.07 -4.19
C ARG A 51 -22.34 -11.98 -4.70
N LEU A 52 -22.20 -12.07 -6.02
CA LEU A 52 -21.15 -12.88 -6.64
C LEU A 52 -19.75 -12.33 -6.35
N MET A 53 -19.59 -11.00 -6.30
CA MET A 53 -18.31 -10.39 -5.93
C MET A 53 -17.93 -10.64 -4.47
N GLU A 54 -18.87 -10.60 -3.53
CA GLU A 54 -18.60 -10.97 -2.12
C GLU A 54 -18.09 -12.42 -2.00
N ARG A 55 -18.61 -13.30 -2.85
CA ARG A 55 -18.16 -14.68 -2.94
C ARG A 55 -16.73 -14.78 -3.49
N CYS A 56 -16.43 -14.10 -4.59
CA CYS A 56 -15.06 -14.02 -5.15
C CYS A 56 -14.06 -13.49 -4.11
N ILE A 57 -14.46 -12.47 -3.34
CA ILE A 57 -13.65 -11.88 -2.27
C ILE A 57 -13.34 -12.91 -1.18
N SER A 58 -14.33 -13.71 -0.78
CA SER A 58 -14.16 -14.78 0.21
C SER A 58 -13.25 -15.90 -0.31
N ASP A 59 -13.41 -16.28 -1.57
CA ASP A 59 -12.64 -17.35 -2.21
C ASP A 59 -11.15 -17.01 -2.34
N LEU A 60 -10.81 -15.73 -2.53
CA LEU A 60 -9.42 -15.27 -2.61
C LEU A 60 -8.56 -15.61 -1.39
N ALA A 61 -9.17 -15.67 -0.20
CA ALA A 61 -8.48 -16.08 1.01
C ALA A 61 -8.08 -17.55 0.99
N LEU A 62 -8.80 -18.39 0.22
CA LEU A 62 -8.57 -19.82 0.08
C LEU A 62 -7.60 -20.16 -1.06
N VAL A 63 -7.32 -19.21 -1.96
CA VAL A 63 -6.42 -19.39 -3.10
C VAL A 63 -4.96 -19.39 -2.63
N VAL A 64 -4.17 -20.31 -3.19
CA VAL A 64 -2.74 -20.41 -2.90
C VAL A 64 -2.01 -19.12 -3.33
N PRO A 65 -0.93 -18.73 -2.64
CA PRO A 65 -0.27 -17.43 -2.88
C PRO A 65 0.10 -17.18 -4.36
N ALA A 66 0.63 -18.19 -5.06
CA ALA A 66 1.11 -18.05 -6.45
C ALA A 66 0.02 -17.55 -7.43
N GLU A 67 -1.23 -17.94 -7.22
CA GLU A 67 -2.36 -17.61 -8.10
C GLU A 67 -3.17 -16.41 -7.58
N ARG A 68 -2.99 -16.05 -6.31
CA ARG A 68 -3.77 -15.00 -5.64
C ARG A 68 -3.57 -13.63 -6.28
N ILE A 69 -2.36 -13.31 -6.74
CA ILE A 69 -2.02 -12.00 -7.33
C ILE A 69 -2.80 -11.74 -8.62
N SER A 70 -2.79 -12.70 -9.56
CA SER A 70 -3.47 -12.55 -10.85
C SER A 70 -4.99 -12.49 -10.66
N LEU A 71 -5.52 -13.31 -9.75
CA LEU A 71 -6.94 -13.36 -9.44
C LEU A 71 -7.41 -12.09 -8.73
N ALA A 72 -6.65 -11.59 -7.75
CA ALA A 72 -6.96 -10.36 -7.04
C ALA A 72 -6.98 -9.14 -7.96
N ARG A 73 -6.11 -9.08 -8.98
CA ARG A 73 -6.15 -8.01 -10.00
C ARG A 73 -7.48 -8.01 -10.76
N ARG A 74 -7.97 -9.18 -11.15
CA ARG A 74 -9.23 -9.32 -11.89
C ARG A 74 -10.45 -9.06 -11.01
N VAL A 75 -10.45 -9.57 -9.78
CA VAL A 75 -11.48 -9.29 -8.78
C VAL A 75 -11.50 -7.79 -8.47
N GLY A 76 -10.34 -7.19 -8.21
CA GLY A 76 -10.16 -5.76 -7.97
C GLY A 76 -10.73 -4.89 -9.09
N ALA A 77 -10.45 -5.24 -10.35
CA ALA A 77 -11.00 -4.53 -11.51
C ALA A 77 -12.52 -4.67 -11.67
N SER A 78 -13.12 -5.69 -11.04
CA SER A 78 -14.55 -6.01 -11.15
C SER A 78 -15.39 -5.51 -9.97
N LEU A 79 -14.75 -4.95 -8.93
CA LEU A 79 -15.43 -4.44 -7.74
C LEU A 79 -16.37 -3.29 -8.13
N GLY A 80 -17.62 -3.37 -7.67
CA GLY A 80 -18.65 -2.38 -7.93
C GLY A 80 -18.75 -1.30 -6.85
N SER A 81 -18.02 -1.46 -5.73
CA SER A 81 -18.09 -0.52 -4.61
C SER A 81 -16.81 -0.50 -3.76
N ALA A 82 -16.61 0.64 -3.08
CA ALA A 82 -15.58 0.81 -2.07
C ALA A 82 -15.69 -0.18 -0.91
N GLN A 83 -16.92 -0.51 -0.50
CA GLN A 83 -17.19 -1.42 0.60
C GLN A 83 -16.65 -2.84 0.31
N GLN A 84 -16.85 -3.31 -0.93
CA GLN A 84 -16.29 -4.59 -1.38
C GLN A 84 -14.75 -4.60 -1.32
N ALA A 85 -14.10 -3.51 -1.73
CA ALA A 85 -12.66 -3.41 -1.66
C ALA A 85 -12.14 -3.36 -0.22
N GLN A 86 -12.81 -2.61 0.66
CA GLN A 86 -12.50 -2.58 2.09
C GLN A 86 -12.63 -3.98 2.70
N ARG A 87 -13.68 -4.72 2.33
CA ARG A 87 -13.89 -6.09 2.80
C ARG A 87 -12.80 -7.04 2.31
N MET A 88 -12.43 -6.94 1.03
CA MET A 88 -11.34 -7.70 0.44
C MET A 88 -10.01 -7.42 1.14
N ILE A 89 -9.70 -6.15 1.40
CA ILE A 89 -8.48 -5.77 2.12
C ILE A 89 -8.50 -6.30 3.55
N ALA A 90 -9.63 -6.20 4.27
CA ALA A 90 -9.75 -6.74 5.62
C ALA A 90 -9.48 -8.25 5.66
N LEU A 91 -10.08 -9.02 4.74
CA LEU A 91 -9.84 -10.46 4.63
C LEU A 91 -8.39 -10.80 4.26
N LEU A 92 -7.76 -9.99 3.41
CA LEU A 92 -6.35 -10.17 3.08
C LEU A 92 -5.44 -9.84 4.28
N LEU A 93 -5.80 -8.86 5.12
CA LEU A 93 -5.06 -8.51 6.33
C LEU A 93 -5.12 -9.60 7.40
N ASP A 94 -6.23 -10.35 7.46
CA ASP A 94 -6.39 -11.52 8.35
C ASP A 94 -5.47 -12.69 7.96
N LEU A 95 -4.88 -12.68 6.75
CA LEU A 95 -3.92 -13.68 6.32
C LEU A 95 -2.52 -13.45 6.95
N PRO A 96 -1.74 -14.53 7.17
CA PRO A 96 -0.37 -14.41 7.66
C PRO A 96 0.48 -13.46 6.80
N PRO A 97 1.33 -12.62 7.43
CA PRO A 97 2.17 -11.66 6.72
C PRO A 97 3.15 -12.34 5.78
N THR A 98 2.91 -12.21 4.48
CA THR A 98 3.72 -12.75 3.39
C THR A 98 3.87 -11.69 2.31
N ALA A 99 4.99 -11.71 1.56
CA ALA A 99 5.19 -10.75 0.46
C ALA A 99 4.01 -10.79 -0.54
N THR A 100 3.52 -11.99 -0.84
CA THR A 100 2.38 -12.19 -1.73
C THR A 100 1.09 -11.59 -1.19
N ARG A 101 0.81 -11.68 0.12
CA ARG A 101 -0.33 -10.99 0.75
C ARG A 101 -0.23 -9.49 0.53
N ASP A 102 0.94 -8.93 0.82
CA ASP A 102 1.15 -7.49 0.78
C ASP A 102 1.08 -6.96 -0.68
N ASP A 103 1.63 -7.70 -1.65
CA ASP A 103 1.48 -7.40 -3.09
C ASP A 103 0.02 -7.47 -3.55
N THR A 104 -0.73 -8.45 -3.02
CA THR A 104 -2.17 -8.60 -3.31
C THR A 104 -2.93 -7.37 -2.79
N ILE A 105 -2.66 -6.92 -1.57
CA ILE A 105 -3.28 -5.72 -0.99
C ILE A 105 -2.94 -4.48 -1.84
N ALA A 106 -1.68 -4.31 -2.24
CA ALA A 106 -1.26 -3.18 -3.08
C ALA A 106 -1.99 -3.16 -4.43
N ILE A 107 -2.19 -4.33 -5.05
CA ILE A 107 -2.97 -4.45 -6.29
C ILE A 107 -4.42 -4.05 -6.07
N VAL A 108 -5.06 -4.51 -5.00
CA VAL A 108 -6.46 -4.18 -4.69
C VAL A 108 -6.62 -2.68 -4.48
N ILE A 109 -5.70 -2.07 -3.72
CA ILE A 109 -5.66 -0.62 -3.51
C ILE A 109 -5.48 0.11 -4.85
N GLY A 110 -4.61 -0.40 -5.73
CA GLY A 110 -4.38 0.16 -7.06
C GLY A 110 -5.59 0.07 -8.01
N CYS A 111 -6.49 -0.89 -7.80
CA CYS A 111 -7.73 -1.03 -8.58
C CYS A 111 -8.85 -0.08 -8.13
N LEU A 112 -8.72 0.56 -6.95
CA LEU A 112 -9.75 1.44 -6.43
C LEU A 112 -9.79 2.79 -7.14
N PRO A 113 -10.98 3.41 -7.27
CA PRO A 113 -11.08 4.81 -7.62
C PRO A 113 -10.39 5.67 -6.54
N ARG A 114 -9.99 6.86 -6.97
CA ARG A 114 -9.01 7.69 -6.29
C ARG A 114 -9.40 8.01 -4.83
N ASP A 115 -10.66 8.38 -4.62
CA ASP A 115 -11.13 8.84 -3.32
C ASP A 115 -11.19 7.68 -2.32
N GLU A 116 -11.55 6.48 -2.77
CA GLU A 116 -11.65 5.32 -1.88
C GLU A 116 -10.28 4.68 -1.64
N ARG A 117 -9.41 4.69 -2.65
CA ARG A 117 -7.98 4.39 -2.49
C ARG A 117 -7.38 5.23 -1.37
N ARG A 118 -7.65 6.54 -1.35
CA ARG A 118 -7.19 7.46 -0.32
C ARG A 118 -7.78 7.14 1.05
N ALA A 119 -9.11 6.95 1.15
CA ALA A 119 -9.76 6.66 2.42
C ALA A 119 -9.21 5.38 3.05
N ILE A 120 -9.00 4.34 2.24
CA ILE A 120 -8.39 3.09 2.66
C ILE A 120 -6.94 3.30 3.07
N LEU A 121 -6.14 4.01 2.27
CA LEU A 121 -4.75 4.28 2.64
C LEU A 121 -4.69 5.03 3.96
N ILE A 122 -5.39 6.17 4.13
CA ILE A 122 -5.45 6.90 5.41
C ILE A 122 -5.80 5.95 6.55
N LYS A 123 -6.82 5.11 6.38
CA LYS A 123 -7.21 4.12 7.40
C LYS A 123 -6.06 3.14 7.73
N LEU A 124 -5.39 2.61 6.71
CA LEU A 124 -4.22 1.73 6.88
C LEU A 124 -3.01 2.46 7.49
N LEU A 125 -2.88 3.78 7.29
CA LEU A 125 -1.80 4.60 7.85
C LEU A 125 -2.10 5.11 9.27
N THR A 126 -3.38 5.22 9.65
CA THR A 126 -3.82 5.85 10.92
C THR A 126 -4.34 4.85 11.96
N GLU A 127 -4.75 3.64 11.58
CA GLU A 127 -5.15 2.62 12.55
C GLU A 127 -3.90 2.01 13.22
N ASP A 128 -3.68 2.38 14.49
CA ASP A 128 -2.59 2.00 15.42
C ASP A 128 -2.38 0.48 15.64
N GLY A 129 -3.08 -0.38 14.89
CA GLY A 129 -3.10 -1.84 15.07
C GLY A 129 -2.91 -2.65 13.79
N ALA A 130 -2.63 -2.04 12.63
CA ALA A 130 -2.35 -2.81 11.43
C ALA A 130 -1.02 -3.57 11.61
N ALA A 131 -1.11 -4.87 11.93
CA ALA A 131 -0.01 -5.83 11.88
C ALA A 131 0.83 -5.56 10.62
N PRO A 132 2.17 -5.62 10.70
CA PRO A 132 3.05 -4.92 9.79
C PRO A 132 2.74 -5.30 8.35
N ILE A 133 1.97 -4.46 7.67
CA ILE A 133 1.92 -4.46 6.22
C ILE A 133 3.34 -4.09 5.84
N LYS A 134 4.08 -4.99 5.19
CA LYS A 134 5.48 -4.72 4.88
C LYS A 134 5.56 -3.38 4.15
N ARG A 135 6.56 -2.59 4.53
CA ARG A 135 6.90 -1.26 3.99
C ARG A 135 6.77 -1.18 2.46
N SER A 136 7.12 -2.26 1.74
CA SER A 136 7.04 -2.37 0.28
C SER A 136 5.63 -2.21 -0.31
N SER A 137 4.58 -2.58 0.42
CA SER A 137 3.20 -2.60 -0.12
C SER A 137 2.43 -1.33 0.19
N VAL A 138 2.71 -0.71 1.33
CA VAL A 138 2.33 0.68 1.58
C VAL A 138 3.06 1.58 0.59
N GLU A 139 4.34 1.34 0.33
CA GLU A 139 5.14 2.06 -0.68
C GLU A 139 4.55 1.95 -2.09
N ALA A 140 4.15 0.75 -2.53
CA ALA A 140 3.52 0.56 -3.84
C ALA A 140 2.17 1.29 -3.95
N GLY A 141 1.34 1.22 -2.90
CA GLY A 141 0.05 1.94 -2.83
C GLY A 141 0.22 3.46 -2.78
N LEU A 142 1.17 3.95 -1.99
CA LEU A 142 1.54 5.36 -1.90
C LEU A 142 2.11 5.86 -3.24
N LYS A 143 2.98 5.11 -3.89
CA LYS A 143 3.52 5.44 -5.23
C LYS A 143 2.41 5.60 -6.26
N ALA A 144 1.46 4.65 -6.29
CA ALA A 144 0.30 4.72 -7.18
C ALA A 144 -0.66 5.87 -6.83
N MET A 145 -0.72 6.30 -5.58
CA MET A 145 -1.57 7.42 -5.15
C MET A 145 -0.92 8.78 -5.43
N LEU A 146 0.34 8.95 -5.04
CA LEU A 146 1.06 10.23 -5.03
C LEU A 146 1.51 10.68 -6.42
N GLY A 147 1.66 9.79 -7.39
CA GLY A 147 1.94 10.16 -8.78
C GLY A 147 0.84 11.04 -9.39
N ASP A 148 -0.43 10.72 -9.11
CA ASP A 148 -1.56 11.29 -9.86
C ASP A 148 -2.39 12.33 -9.09
N LEU A 149 -2.05 12.67 -7.83
CA LEU A 149 -2.83 13.63 -7.03
C LEU A 149 -2.98 15.00 -7.72
N PRO A 150 -4.10 15.72 -7.62
CA PRO A 150 -4.13 17.14 -7.93
C PRO A 150 -3.52 17.92 -6.75
N ALA A 151 -3.02 19.11 -7.02
CA ALA A 151 -2.25 19.88 -6.03
C ALA A 151 -3.06 20.21 -4.77
N GLU A 152 -4.37 20.48 -4.91
CA GLU A 152 -5.25 20.85 -3.79
C GLU A 152 -5.43 19.70 -2.79
N ARG A 153 -5.34 18.45 -3.26
CA ARG A 153 -5.54 17.26 -2.44
C ARG A 153 -4.25 16.73 -1.84
N PHE A 154 -3.10 17.13 -2.40
CA PHE A 154 -1.80 16.66 -1.96
C PHE A 154 -1.49 17.17 -0.55
N SER A 155 -1.87 18.42 -0.26
CA SER A 155 -1.73 19.03 1.07
C SER A 155 -2.50 18.28 2.15
N GLU A 156 -3.67 17.71 1.83
CA GLU A 156 -4.54 17.06 2.81
C GLU A 156 -3.99 15.73 3.35
N VAL A 157 -3.09 15.08 2.62
CA VAL A 157 -2.45 13.80 3.02
C VAL A 157 -0.98 13.97 3.38
N LEU A 158 -0.43 15.17 3.17
CA LEU A 158 0.98 15.46 3.27
C LEU A 158 1.51 15.23 4.68
N ASP A 159 0.80 15.73 5.70
CA ASP A 159 1.26 15.63 7.09
C ASP A 159 1.27 14.18 7.59
N SER A 160 0.20 13.43 7.37
CA SER A 160 0.15 12.00 7.74
C SER A 160 1.19 11.17 6.99
N LEU A 161 1.43 11.48 5.71
CA LEU A 161 2.48 10.82 4.94
C LEU A 161 3.86 11.10 5.54
N VAL A 162 4.16 12.36 5.83
CA VAL A 162 5.45 12.77 6.40
C VAL A 162 5.68 12.11 7.76
N GLU A 163 4.67 12.13 8.64
CA GLU A 163 4.75 11.47 9.95
C GLU A 163 5.08 10.00 9.81
N GLN A 164 4.48 9.32 8.83
CA GLN A 164 4.75 7.91 8.60
C GLN A 164 6.15 7.66 8.01
N LEU A 165 6.58 8.43 7.00
CA LEU A 165 7.92 8.26 6.42
C LEU A 165 9.02 8.46 7.47
N VAL A 166 8.80 9.40 8.39
CA VAL A 166 9.67 9.68 9.54
C VAL A 166 9.63 8.53 10.55
N ARG A 167 8.43 8.09 10.96
CA ARG A 167 8.23 6.96 11.90
C ARG A 167 8.84 5.66 11.37
N ASP A 168 8.63 5.36 10.10
CA ASP A 168 9.08 4.13 9.45
C ASP A 168 10.53 4.21 8.94
N VAL A 169 11.11 5.41 8.94
CA VAL A 169 12.47 5.69 8.46
C VAL A 169 12.67 5.19 7.02
N SER A 170 11.69 5.47 6.16
CA SER A 170 11.64 5.00 4.78
C SER A 170 11.24 6.11 3.83
N PHE A 171 12.13 6.44 2.88
CA PHE A 171 11.92 7.52 1.90
C PHE A 171 11.94 7.03 0.45
N ALA A 172 11.97 5.72 0.22
CA ALA A 172 12.07 5.14 -1.12
C ALA A 172 10.88 5.53 -2.03
N VAL A 173 9.69 5.71 -1.46
CA VAL A 173 8.50 6.20 -2.18
C VAL A 173 8.74 7.56 -2.84
N VAL A 174 9.58 8.41 -2.23
CA VAL A 174 9.85 9.78 -2.68
C VAL A 174 10.54 9.79 -4.06
N ALA A 175 11.32 8.75 -4.37
CA ALA A 175 11.98 8.60 -5.67
C ALA A 175 10.99 8.51 -6.85
N SER A 176 9.76 8.10 -6.59
CA SER A 176 8.71 7.95 -7.61
C SER A 176 7.89 9.21 -7.87
N LEU A 177 8.13 10.28 -7.12
CA LEU A 177 7.34 11.50 -7.18
C LEU A 177 7.90 12.51 -8.17
N SER A 178 7.02 13.38 -8.69
CA SER A 178 7.46 14.55 -9.44
C SER A 178 8.42 15.40 -8.60
N PRO A 179 9.39 16.09 -9.23
CA PRO A 179 10.38 16.91 -8.51
C PRO A 179 9.76 17.87 -7.48
N ASP A 180 8.67 18.53 -7.85
CA ASP A 180 7.98 19.50 -6.97
C ASP A 180 7.40 18.82 -5.71
N ARG A 181 6.72 17.67 -5.88
CA ARG A 181 6.13 16.93 -4.74
C ARG A 181 7.18 16.35 -3.82
N ARG A 182 8.23 15.81 -4.42
CA ARG A 182 9.39 15.27 -3.70
C ARG A 182 10.01 16.35 -2.83
N THR A 183 10.22 17.55 -3.37
CA THR A 183 10.76 18.69 -2.62
C THR A 183 9.88 19.03 -1.41
N ILE A 184 8.57 19.18 -1.62
CA ILE A 184 7.62 19.52 -0.54
C ILE A 184 7.61 18.45 0.58
N ILE A 185 7.57 17.16 0.23
CA ILE A 185 7.59 16.08 1.21
C ILE A 185 8.90 16.07 1.99
N LEU A 186 10.03 16.21 1.30
CA LEU A 186 11.33 16.17 1.93
C LEU A 186 11.60 17.37 2.84
N GLU A 187 11.15 18.57 2.47
CA GLU A 187 11.22 19.75 3.33
C GLU A 187 10.42 19.56 4.62
N ARG A 188 9.18 19.05 4.52
CA ARG A 188 8.36 18.75 5.70
C ARG A 188 8.94 17.61 6.54
N ALA A 189 9.51 16.60 5.90
CA ALA A 189 10.17 15.50 6.60
C ALA A 189 11.42 15.95 7.34
N ILE A 190 12.21 16.87 6.79
CA ILE A 190 13.32 17.52 7.52
C ILE A 190 12.79 18.23 8.77
N ALA A 191 11.72 19.03 8.63
CA ALA A 191 11.14 19.75 9.77
C ALA A 191 10.56 18.80 10.84
N ALA A 192 9.98 17.67 10.43
CA ALA A 192 9.49 16.64 11.35
C ALA A 192 10.64 15.89 12.05
N ALA A 193 11.66 15.48 11.29
CA ALA A 193 12.86 14.84 11.81
C ALA A 193 13.58 15.71 12.85
N GLN A 194 13.64 17.03 12.65
CA GLN A 194 14.22 17.94 13.64
C GLN A 194 13.48 17.95 14.99
N ARG A 195 12.18 17.62 15.01
CA ARG A 195 11.37 17.56 16.23
C ARG A 195 11.46 16.21 16.94
N GLU A 196 12.00 15.18 16.28
CA GLU A 196 12.19 13.87 16.92
C GLU A 196 13.14 14.00 18.09
N ALA A 197 12.74 13.52 19.27
CA ALA A 197 13.52 13.68 20.49
C ALA A 197 14.74 12.76 20.50
N ASP A 198 14.59 11.55 19.94
CA ASP A 198 15.65 10.56 19.90
C ASP A 198 16.70 10.88 18.82
N ARG A 199 17.94 11.04 19.26
CA ARG A 199 19.06 11.43 18.39
C ARG A 199 19.40 10.36 17.36
N GLU A 200 19.29 9.07 17.72
CA GLU A 200 19.64 7.97 16.82
C GLU A 200 18.60 7.91 15.70
N SER A 201 17.32 8.01 16.05
CA SER A 201 16.21 8.15 15.10
C SER A 201 16.40 9.36 14.21
N ARG A 202 16.68 10.55 14.76
CA ARG A 202 16.99 11.76 13.95
C ARG A 202 18.07 11.50 12.92
N MET A 203 19.20 10.94 13.38
CA MET A 203 20.36 10.64 12.56
C MET A 203 20.00 9.63 11.44
N CYS A 204 19.27 8.55 11.76
CA CYS A 204 18.79 7.58 10.78
C CYS A 204 17.87 8.22 9.73
N ILE A 205 16.91 9.05 10.17
CA ILE A 205 15.95 9.71 9.30
C ILE A 205 16.68 10.62 8.30
N PHE A 206 17.59 11.48 8.77
CA PHE A 206 18.38 12.33 7.87
C PHE A 206 19.23 11.51 6.90
N ALA A 207 19.92 10.46 7.38
CA ALA A 207 20.74 9.60 6.53
C ALA A 207 19.93 8.94 5.40
N GLN A 208 18.68 8.57 5.65
CA GLN A 208 17.79 7.95 4.66
C GLN A 208 17.19 8.94 3.66
N MET A 209 17.06 10.23 4.02
CA MET A 209 16.54 11.25 3.11
C MET A 209 17.59 11.73 2.09
N ILE A 210 18.88 11.75 2.48
CA ILE A 210 19.98 12.32 1.68
C ILE A 210 20.02 11.86 0.22
N PRO A 211 19.84 10.57 -0.12
CA PRO A 211 19.84 10.11 -1.51
C PRO A 211 18.76 10.75 -2.39
N TYR A 212 17.71 11.32 -1.78
CA TYR A 212 16.54 11.87 -2.48
C TYR A 212 16.52 13.41 -2.50
N LEU A 213 17.42 14.05 -1.77
CA LEU A 213 17.54 15.51 -1.66
C LEU A 213 18.48 16.07 -2.72
N ASP A 214 18.26 17.31 -3.17
CA ASP A 214 19.12 17.97 -4.15
C ASP A 214 19.70 19.28 -3.61
N GLY A 215 20.88 19.66 -4.11
CA GLY A 215 21.55 20.93 -3.83
C GLY A 215 21.64 21.26 -2.34
N ALA A 216 21.16 22.45 -1.97
CA ALA A 216 21.25 23.00 -0.62
C ALA A 216 20.51 22.16 0.44
N LEU A 217 19.42 21.49 0.07
CA LEU A 217 18.68 20.65 1.01
C LEU A 217 19.48 19.39 1.37
N ARG A 218 20.23 18.83 0.42
CA ARG A 218 21.12 17.69 0.68
C ARG A 218 22.23 18.08 1.66
N THR A 219 22.89 19.22 1.41
CA THR A 219 23.91 19.74 2.33
C THR A 219 23.35 19.98 3.73
N THR A 220 22.14 20.53 3.82
CA THR A 220 21.47 20.76 5.10
C THR A 220 21.19 19.46 5.84
N ALA A 221 20.66 18.44 5.17
CA ALA A 221 20.39 17.14 5.78
C ALA A 221 21.67 16.40 6.21
N VAL A 222 22.75 16.50 5.42
CA VAL A 222 24.07 15.97 5.82
C VAL A 222 24.55 16.64 7.10
N GLN A 223 24.48 17.97 7.19
CA GLN A 223 24.88 18.70 8.40
C GLN A 223 24.01 18.33 9.61
N LEU A 224 22.69 18.20 9.42
CA LEU A 224 21.78 17.78 10.50
C LEU A 224 22.07 16.35 10.97
N ALA A 225 22.40 15.43 10.07
CA ALA A 225 22.81 14.07 10.43
C ALA A 225 24.10 14.06 11.25
N LEU A 226 25.10 14.86 10.83
CA LEU A 226 26.36 15.01 11.57
C LEU A 226 26.17 15.69 12.92
N ASN A 227 25.30 16.68 13.03
CA ASN A 227 24.98 17.33 14.31
C ASN A 227 24.36 16.30 15.27
N ALA A 228 23.37 15.53 14.82
CA ALA A 228 22.78 14.46 15.62
C ALA A 228 23.80 13.38 16.06
N TYR A 229 24.79 13.08 15.20
CA TYR A 229 25.89 12.17 15.52
C TYR A 229 26.82 12.73 16.63
N THR A 230 27.14 14.03 16.54
CA THR A 230 28.11 14.73 17.42
C THR A 230 27.51 15.22 18.74
N GLU A 231 26.19 15.28 18.87
CA GLU A 231 25.47 15.54 20.14
C GLU A 231 25.79 14.50 21.25
N SER A 232 26.65 13.51 21.00
CA SER A 232 26.95 12.39 21.88
C SER A 232 28.08 12.56 22.90
N GLU A 233 28.77 13.70 22.99
CA GLU A 233 29.90 13.81 23.94
C GLU A 233 29.52 14.13 25.39
N VAL A 234 28.27 14.50 25.72
CA VAL A 234 27.97 15.01 27.07
C VAL A 234 27.25 14.02 28.00
N GLN A 235 26.46 13.07 27.49
CA GLN A 235 25.68 12.18 28.37
C GLN A 235 25.57 10.74 27.82
N ASP A 236 26.16 9.83 28.61
CA ASP A 236 25.82 8.41 28.78
C ASP A 236 26.84 7.35 28.28
N LYS A 237 27.29 6.53 29.25
CA LYS A 237 28.34 5.48 29.14
C LYS A 237 27.79 4.12 28.69
N SER A 238 26.57 4.06 28.17
CA SER A 238 25.93 2.86 27.62
C SER A 238 26.36 2.50 26.18
N ALA A 239 27.38 3.21 25.66
CA ALA A 239 27.80 3.32 24.26
C ALA A 239 28.39 2.06 23.55
N LEU A 240 28.11 0.84 24.00
CA LEU A 240 28.62 -0.37 23.35
C LEU A 240 27.63 -1.02 22.36
N ILE A 241 26.32 -0.74 22.46
CA ILE A 241 25.33 -1.33 21.54
C ILE A 241 25.08 -0.49 20.26
N ASP A 242 25.51 0.78 20.21
CA ASP A 242 25.17 1.71 19.12
C ASP A 242 26.36 2.04 18.16
N SER A 243 27.49 1.33 18.25
CA SER A 243 28.64 1.60 17.37
C SER A 243 28.41 1.14 15.93
N ARG A 244 27.64 0.07 15.72
CA ARG A 244 27.35 -0.47 14.37
C ARG A 244 26.37 0.38 13.57
N VAL A 245 25.29 0.87 14.18
CA VAL A 245 24.30 1.71 13.50
C VAL A 245 24.93 3.06 13.15
N ARG A 246 25.69 3.64 14.09
CA ARG A 246 26.52 4.83 13.84
C ARG A 246 27.52 4.66 12.70
N LEU A 247 28.24 3.54 12.66
CA LEU A 247 29.16 3.24 11.57
C LEU A 247 28.41 3.06 10.24
N ASP A 248 27.30 2.33 10.20
CA ASP A 248 26.49 2.17 8.99
C ASP A 248 26.00 3.53 8.47
N ILE A 249 25.55 4.41 9.35
CA ILE A 249 25.10 5.75 8.97
C ILE A 249 26.28 6.60 8.48
N LEU A 250 27.42 6.60 9.15
CA LEU A 250 28.62 7.26 8.66
C LEU A 250 29.02 6.76 7.27
N PHE A 251 28.98 5.44 7.04
CA PHE A 251 29.24 4.85 5.72
C PHE A 251 28.25 5.33 4.66
N ARG A 252 26.98 5.55 5.02
CA ARG A 252 25.97 6.13 4.12
C ARG A 252 26.16 7.63 3.87
N LEU A 253 26.74 8.35 4.82
CA LEU A 253 27.03 9.79 4.69
C LEU A 253 28.31 10.04 3.89
N LEU A 254 29.30 9.13 3.92
CA LEU A 254 30.61 9.28 3.26
C LEU A 254 30.56 9.76 1.80
N PRO A 255 29.64 9.29 0.93
CA PRO A 255 29.56 9.78 -0.45
C PRO A 255 29.15 11.25 -0.58
N PHE A 256 28.73 11.88 0.51
CA PHE A 256 28.15 13.23 0.55
C PHE A 256 28.95 14.21 1.43
N LEU A 257 30.07 13.77 2.00
CA LEU A 257 31.04 14.57 2.74
C LEU A 257 32.21 14.97 1.83
#